data_AF-A0A1W9VPR8-F1
#
_entry.id   AF-A0A1W9VPR8-F1
#
_cell.length_a   1.000
_cell.length_b   1.000
_cell.length_c   1.000
_cell.angle_alpha   90.00
_cell.angle_beta   90.00
_cell.angle_gamma   90.00
#
_symmetry.space_group_name_H-M   'P 1'
#
loop_
_entity.id
_entity.type
_entity.pdbx_description
1 polymer ?
#
loop_
_entity_poly.entity_id
_entity_poly.type
_entity_poly.pdbx_seq_one_letter_code
_entity_poly.pdbx_strand_id
1 'polypeptide(L)' 'MNIIKKECKWYPVCPMNFFYNQGKIDKSWVDNYCHGKWDQCIRYQKEEAGIYHSDKMLPNGEIDNSL' A
#
# COMPACT_ATOMS: atom_id res chain seq x y z
N MET A 1 0.86 18.73 17.75
CA MET A 1 0.38 17.34 17.63
C MET A 1 1.43 16.53 16.91
N ASN A 2 2.17 15.67 17.60
CA ASN A 2 3.07 14.72 16.94
C ASN A 2 2.21 13.65 16.29
N ILE A 3 1.87 13.86 15.02
CA ILE A 3 1.29 12.80 14.20
C ILE A 3 2.43 11.82 13.98
N ILE A 4 2.57 10.85 14.88
CA ILE A 4 3.41 9.68 14.60
C ILE A 4 2.78 9.05 13.37
N LYS A 5 3.41 9.27 12.20
CA LYS A 5 3.10 8.57 10.97
C LYS A 5 3.25 7.08 11.27
N LYS A 6 2.12 6.43 11.54
CA LYS A 6 2.11 5.03 11.96
C LYS A 6 2.20 4.21 10.68
N GLU A 7 3.28 3.46 10.53
CA GLU A 7 3.45 2.54 9.42
C GLU A 7 2.29 1.53 9.39
N CYS A 8 1.79 1.23 8.19
CA CYS A 8 0.82 0.17 7.96
C CYS A 8 1.39 -1.16 8.44
N LYS A 9 0.65 -1.90 9.28
CA LYS A 9 1.10 -3.20 9.82
C LYS A 9 1.49 -4.23 8.75
N TRP A 10 0.90 -4.12 7.55
CA TRP A 10 1.18 -5.02 6.43
C TRP A 10 2.34 -4.55 5.55
N TYR A 11 2.86 -3.33 5.73
CA TYR A 11 3.89 -2.75 4.86
C TYR A 11 5.13 -3.64 4.67
N PRO A 12 5.69 -4.30 5.71
CA PRO A 12 6.88 -5.15 5.54
C PRO A 12 6.70 -6.28 4.52
N VAL A 13 5.47 -6.77 4.32
CA VAL A 13 5.15 -7.89 3.42
C VAL A 13 4.27 -7.48 2.22
N CYS A 14 3.81 -6.25 2.17
CA CYS A 14 2.91 -5.76 1.13
C CYS A 14 3.66 -5.62 -0.21
N PRO A 15 3.06 -6.00 -1.35
CA PRO A 15 3.64 -5.80 -2.68
C PRO A 15 4.07 -4.35 -2.97
N MET A 16 3.44 -3.36 -2.32
CA MET A 16 3.83 -1.95 -2.48
C MET A 16 5.25 -1.67 -2.01
N ASN A 17 5.69 -2.26 -0.90
CA ASN A 17 7.08 -2.14 -0.44
C ASN A 17 8.04 -2.79 -1.45
N PHE A 18 7.70 -3.97 -1.96
CA PHE A 18 8.48 -4.68 -2.96
C PHE A 18 8.62 -3.90 -4.28
N PHE A 19 7.53 -3.33 -4.80
CA PHE A 19 7.56 -2.54 -6.04
C PHE A 19 8.27 -1.20 -5.86
N TYR A 20 8.11 -0.55 -4.70
CA TYR A 20 8.82 0.68 -4.39
C TYR A 20 10.34 0.45 -4.34
N ASN A 21 10.79 -0.63 -3.69
CA ASN A 21 12.22 -0.97 -3.62
C ASN A 21 12.82 -1.33 -4.98
N GLN A 22 12.00 -1.70 -5.97
CA GLN A 22 12.40 -1.89 -7.37
C GLN A 22 12.31 -0.63 -8.23
N GLY A 23 11.80 0.48 -7.69
CA GLY A 23 11.55 1.71 -8.44
C GLY A 23 10.39 1.61 -9.43
N LYS A 24 9.51 0.61 -9.31
CA LYS A 24 8.36 0.40 -10.19
C LYS A 24 7.17 1.32 -9.87
N ILE A 25 7.06 1.77 -8.63
CA ILE A 25 6.04 2.73 -8.21
C ILE A 25 6.69 3.94 -7.55
N ASP A 26 6.05 5.09 -7.70
CA ASP A 26 6.53 6.34 -7.10
C ASP A 26 6.46 6.31 -5.56
N LYS A 27 7.41 7.00 -4.92
CA LYS A 27 7.51 7.09 -3.45
C LYS A 27 6.23 7.65 -2.81
N SER A 28 5.48 8.48 -3.53
CA SER A 28 4.22 9.04 -3.04
C SER A 28 3.20 7.97 -2.65
N TRP A 29 3.19 6.79 -3.29
CA TRP A 29 2.33 5.68 -2.88
C TRP A 29 2.66 5.20 -1.47
N VAL A 30 3.95 5.03 -1.17
CA VAL A 30 4.44 4.62 0.15
C VAL A 30 4.22 5.73 1.18
N ASP A 31 4.59 6.97 0.87
CA ASP A 31 4.52 8.08 1.81
C ASP A 31 3.07 8.48 2.17
N ASN A 32 2.15 8.43 1.20
CA ASN A 32 0.76 8.84 1.41
C ASN A 32 -0.09 7.72 2.01
N TYR A 33 0.15 6.46 1.64
CA TYR A 33 -0.65 5.33 2.12
C TYR A 33 0.12 4.55 3.19
N CYS A 34 1.23 3.90 2.84
CA CYS A 34 1.93 2.98 3.74
C CYS A 34 2.44 3.62 5.04
N HIS A 35 2.97 4.85 4.97
CA HIS A 35 3.42 5.63 6.14
C HIS A 35 2.46 6.77 6.48
N GLY A 36 1.25 6.78 5.90
CA GLY A 36 0.30 7.87 6.02
C GLY A 36 -1.09 7.35 6.34
N LYS A 37 -2.02 7.57 5.40
CA LYS A 37 -3.43 7.19 5.49
C LYS A 37 -3.64 5.74 5.04
N TRP A 38 -3.01 4.80 5.73
CA TRP A 38 -3.10 3.37 5.38
C TRP A 38 -4.52 2.83 5.55
N ASP A 39 -5.34 3.43 6.39
CA ASP A 39 -6.76 3.14 6.56
C ASP A 39 -7.59 3.47 5.31
N GLN A 40 -7.10 4.39 4.47
CA GLN A 40 -7.69 4.74 3.17
C GLN A 40 -7.16 3.87 2.02
N CYS A 41 -6.18 2.99 2.26
CA CYS A 41 -5.67 2.06 1.25
C CYS A 41 -6.68 0.92 1.02
N ILE A 42 -7.14 0.75 -0.22
CA ILE A 42 -8.10 -0.30 -0.58
C ILE A 42 -7.51 -1.70 -0.37
N ARG A 43 -6.20 -1.87 -0.61
CA ARG A 43 -5.53 -3.15 -0.30
C ARG A 43 -5.64 -3.48 1.19
N TYR A 44 -5.36 -2.51 2.07
CA TYR A 44 -5.46 -2.69 3.51
C TYR A 44 -6.89 -3.12 3.91
N GLN A 45 -7.89 -2.41 3.41
CA GLN A 45 -9.29 -2.73 3.69
C GLN A 45 -9.67 -4.15 3.24
N LYS A 46 -9.16 -4.60 2.09
CA LYS A 46 -9.39 -5.95 1.58
C LYS A 46 -8.65 -7.02 2.39
N GLU A 47 -7.41 -6.77 2.82
CA GLU A 47 -6.68 -7.67 3.73
C GLU A 47 -7.44 -7.85 5.04
N GLU A 48 -7.89 -6.76 5.68
CA GLU A 48 -8.66 -6.83 6.92
C GLU A 48 -9.99 -7.57 6.76
N ALA A 49 -10.60 -7.50 5.57
CA ALA A 49 -11.84 -8.19 5.24
C ALA A 49 -11.63 -9.64 4.76
N GLY A 50 -10.37 -10.10 4.61
CA GLY A 50 -10.06 -11.42 4.05
C GLY A 50 -10.48 -11.59 2.58
N ILE A 51 -10.55 -10.48 1.82
CA ILE A 51 -10.97 -10.48 0.42
C ILE A 51 -9.73 -10.56 -0.48
N TYR A 52 -9.72 -11.58 -1.35
CA TYR A 52 -8.68 -11.73 -2.36
C TYR A 52 -8.55 -10.48 -3.25
N HIS A 53 -7.30 -10.12 -3.54
CA HIS A 53 -6.96 -9.10 -4.51
C HIS A 53 -5.59 -9.37 -5.14
N SER A 54 -5.38 -8.82 -6.32
CA SER A 54 -4.12 -8.99 -7.05
C SER A 54 -2.98 -8.23 -6.35
N ASP A 55 -1.77 -8.78 -6.40
CA ASP A 55 -0.56 -8.07 -5.98
C ASP A 55 -0.29 -6.80 -6.77
N LYS A 56 -0.74 -6.77 -8.03
CA LYS A 56 -0.64 -5.60 -8.93
C LYS A 56 -1.66 -4.50 -8.63
N MET A 57 -2.54 -4.71 -7.65
CA MET A 57 -3.48 -3.68 -7.20
C MET A 57 -2.72 -2.58 -6.47
N LEU A 58 -2.90 -1.34 -6.90
CA LEU A 58 -2.38 -0.14 -6.24
C LEU A 58 -3.21 0.22 -4.98
N PRO A 59 -2.70 1.11 -4.10
CA PRO A 59 -3.42 1.52 -2.90
C PRO A 59 -4.80 2.14 -3.13
N ASN A 60 -5.03 2.76 -4.30
CA ASN A 60 -6.32 3.31 -4.72
C ASN A 60 -7.28 2.26 -5.31
N GLY A 61 -6.87 1.00 -5.42
CA GLY A 61 -7.68 -0.11 -5.94
C GLY A 61 -7.57 -0.36 -7.44
N GLU A 62 -6.85 0.48 -8.20
CA GLU A 62 -6.58 0.24 -9.62
C GLU A 62 -5.61 -0.94 -9.81
N ILE A 63 -5.77 -1.70 -10.89
CA ILE A 63 -4.81 -2.76 -11.25
C ILE A 63 -3.84 -2.20 -12.29
N ASP A 64 -2.56 -2.13 -11.95
CA ASP A 64 -1.51 -1.80 -12.90
C ASP A 64 -0.90 -3.08 -13.47
N ASN A 65 -1.30 -3.45 -14.68
CA ASN A 65 -0.83 -4.68 -15.32
C ASN A 65 0.67 -4.67 -15.66
N SER A 66 1.33 -3.50 -15.63
CA SER A 66 2.77 -3.36 -15.91
C SER A 66 3.67 -3.74 -14.72
N LEU A 67 3.12 -3.84 -13.51
CA LEU A 67 3.84 -4.25 -12.29
C LEU A 67 4.16 -5.75 -12.26
#